data_AF-A0A0G1F2X7-F1
#
_entry.id   AF-A0A0G1F2X7-F1
#
_cell.length_a   1.000
_cell.length_b   1.000
_cell.length_c   1.000
_cell.angle_alpha   90.00
_cell.angle_beta   90.00
_cell.angle_gamma   90.00
#
_symmetry.space_group_name_H-M   'P 1'
#
loop_
_entity.id
_entity.type
_entity.pdbx_description
1 polymer ?
#
loop_
_entity_poly.entity_id
_entity_poly.type
_entity_poly.pdbx_seq_one_letter_code
_entity_poly.pdbx_strand_id
1 'polypeptide(L)' 'KIIPFHAPTIDKVEILSQAKVRRTKLYYLRGRIGKKSKMKQIVLAEAVESIKNQLNAQVEELADSQA' A
#
# COMPACT_ATOMS: atom_id res chain seq x y z
N LYS A 1 -0.73 17.35 -11.89
CA LYS A 1 -2.17 17.62 -11.69
C LYS A 1 -2.35 18.22 -10.30
N ILE A 2 -3.26 19.19 -10.14
CA ILE A 2 -3.58 19.84 -8.87
C ILE A 2 -5.06 19.54 -8.58
N ILE A 3 -5.40 19.25 -7.32
CA ILE A 3 -6.76 18.88 -6.89
C ILE A 3 -7.17 19.81 -5.73
N PRO A 4 -8.32 20.48 -5.81
CA PRO A 4 -8.86 21.28 -4.70
C PRO A 4 -9.45 20.37 -3.61
N PHE A 5 -9.29 20.76 -2.34
CA PHE A 5 -9.71 19.93 -1.20
C PHE A 5 -11.23 19.93 -0.96
N HIS A 6 -11.91 21.04 -1.21
CA HIS A 6 -13.36 21.20 -0.99
C HIS A 6 -14.18 21.06 -2.28
N ALA A 7 -13.67 20.30 -3.27
CA ALA A 7 -14.40 20.08 -4.50
C ALA A 7 -15.61 19.15 -4.25
N PRO A 8 -16.83 19.51 -4.68
CA PRO A 8 -18.00 18.65 -4.51
C PRO A 8 -17.97 17.37 -5.36
N THR A 9 -16.97 17.22 -6.23
CA THR A 9 -16.77 16.05 -7.09
C THR A 9 -15.95 14.93 -6.44
N ILE A 10 -15.48 15.11 -5.20
CA ILE A 10 -14.62 14.14 -4.50
C ILE A 10 -15.35 13.66 -3.25
N ASP A 11 -15.65 12.37 -3.19
CA ASP A 11 -16.39 11.77 -2.06
C ASP A 11 -15.46 11.49 -0.86
N LYS A 12 -14.31 10.84 -1.09
CA LYS A 12 -13.39 10.42 -0.03
C LYS A 12 -11.94 10.35 -0.52
N VAL A 13 -11.00 10.66 0.37
CA VAL A 13 -9.56 10.46 0.15
C VAL A 13 -9.07 9.37 1.11
N GLU A 14 -8.60 8.26 0.54
CA GLU A 14 -8.04 7.13 1.30
C GLU A 14 -6.53 7.03 1.08
N ILE A 15 -5.80 6.68 2.14
CA ILE A 15 -4.34 6.52 2.07
C ILE A 15 -4.03 5.06 1.72
N LEU A 16 -3.71 4.81 0.45
CA LEU A 16 -3.37 3.46 -0.03
C LEU A 16 -1.99 2.98 0.44
N SER A 17 -1.02 3.89 0.53
CA SER A 17 0.34 3.55 0.95
C SER A 17 1.04 4.74 1.59
N GLN A 18 1.91 4.47 2.56
CA GLN A 18 2.69 5.47 3.27
C GLN A 18 4.20 5.18 3.14
N ALA A 19 4.97 6.22 2.88
CA ALA A 19 6.42 6.16 2.74
C ALA A 19 7.10 7.34 3.45
N LYS A 20 8.25 7.09 4.06
CA LYS A 20 9.05 8.13 4.73
C LYS A 20 9.91 8.86 3.69
N VAL A 21 9.76 10.17 3.58
CA VAL A 21 10.51 11.01 2.65
C VAL A 21 11.18 12.18 3.38
N ARG A 22 12.35 12.61 2.89
CA ARG A 22 13.12 13.72 3.47
C ARG A 22 12.76 15.10 2.91
N ARG A 23 12.18 15.16 1.70
CA ARG A 23 11.83 16.40 0.99
C ARG A 23 10.32 16.60 0.99
N THR A 24 9.86 17.84 1.22
CA THR A 24 8.43 18.20 1.19
C THR A 24 7.86 18.16 -0.23
N LYS A 25 8.64 18.59 -1.24
CA LYS A 25 8.26 18.56 -2.65
C LYS A 25 8.96 17.41 -3.36
N LEU A 26 8.18 16.54 -4.01
CA LEU A 26 8.67 15.32 -4.66
C LEU A 26 9.02 15.49 -6.14
N TYR A 27 9.57 16.64 -6.54
CA TYR A 27 9.91 16.88 -7.95
C TYR A 27 10.97 15.92 -8.49
N TYR A 28 11.81 15.35 -7.62
CA TYR A 28 12.79 14.34 -8.00
C TYR A 28 12.17 13.05 -8.53
N LEU A 29 10.88 12.80 -8.29
CA LEU A 29 10.16 11.66 -8.85
C LEU A 29 9.82 11.85 -10.33
N ARG A 30 9.76 13.09 -10.84
CA ARG A 30 9.39 13.37 -12.23
C ARG A 30 10.35 12.76 -13.25
N GLY A 31 11.62 12.58 -12.89
CA GLY A 31 12.63 11.95 -13.75
C GLY A 31 12.91 10.48 -13.43
N ARG A 32 12.21 9.88 -12.46
CA ARG A 32 12.45 8.48 -12.04
C ARG A 32 11.40 7.57 -12.67
N ILE A 33 11.84 6.46 -13.26
CA ILE A 33 10.98 5.51 -13.96
C ILE A 33 11.12 4.11 -13.34
N GLY A 34 10.02 3.34 -13.33
CA GLY A 34 9.99 1.93 -12.95
C GLY A 34 10.31 1.69 -11.47
N LYS A 35 11.13 0.66 -11.18
CA LYS A 35 11.49 0.30 -9.80
C LYS A 35 12.19 1.44 -9.05
N LYS A 36 12.83 2.36 -9.76
CA LYS A 36 13.56 3.50 -9.17
C LYS A 36 12.65 4.61 -8.63
N SER A 37 11.39 4.68 -9.07
CA SER A 37 10.41 5.64 -8.55
C SER A 37 9.69 5.13 -7.30
N LYS A 38 9.70 3.81 -7.06
CA LYS A 38 9.08 3.22 -5.88
C LYS A 38 9.80 3.67 -4.61
N MET A 39 9.02 4.12 -3.62
CA MET A 39 9.51 4.55 -2.31
C MET A 39 9.35 3.41 -1.30
N LYS A 40 10.21 3.41 -0.27
CA LYS A 40 10.16 2.41 0.80
C LYS A 40 8.90 2.64 1.65
N GLN A 41 8.01 1.65 1.66
CA GLN A 41 6.80 1.70 2.45
C GLN A 41 7.09 1.37 3.92
N ILE A 42 6.34 1.99 4.83
CA ILE A 42 6.55 1.85 6.28
C ILE A 42 5.87 0.58 6.83
N VAL A 43 4.72 0.20 6.27
CA VAL A 43 3.76 -0.74 6.93
C VAL A 43 3.72 -2.13 6.27
N LEU A 44 4.60 -2.41 5.30
CA LEU A 44 4.48 -3.62 4.49
C LEU A 44 4.84 -4.93 5.19
N ALA A 45 5.49 -4.91 6.35
CA ALA A 45 5.91 -6.16 7.00
C ALA A 45 4.73 -6.80 7.74
N GLU A 46 4.17 -6.08 8.71
CA GLU A 46 3.26 -6.64 9.72
C GLU A 46 1.90 -7.05 9.15
N ALA A 47 1.31 -6.23 8.27
CA ALA A 47 0.01 -6.52 7.66
C ALA A 47 0.07 -7.61 6.58
N VAL A 48 1.20 -7.72 5.87
CA VAL A 48 1.39 -8.78 4.86
C VAL A 48 1.61 -10.12 5.57
N GLU A 49 2.30 -10.11 6.70
CA GLU A 49 2.49 -11.28 7.56
C GLU A 49 1.16 -11.75 8.15
N SER A 50 0.30 -10.85 8.64
CA SER A 50 -1.01 -11.24 9.18
C SER A 50 -1.95 -11.84 8.12
N ILE A 51 -1.97 -11.28 6.91
CA ILE A 51 -2.77 -11.81 5.80
C ILE A 51 -2.27 -13.18 5.34
N LYS A 52 -0.95 -13.35 5.23
CA LYS A 52 -0.35 -14.65 4.89
C LYS A 52 -0.67 -15.71 5.94
N ASN A 53 -0.62 -15.34 7.22
CA ASN A 53 -0.93 -16.25 8.31
C ASN A 53 -2.41 -16.64 8.35
N GLN A 54 -3.33 -15.69 8.10
CA GLN A 54 -4.76 -15.99 7.97
C GLN A 54 -5.06 -16.90 6.78
N LEU A 55 -4.40 -16.66 5.64
CA LEU A 55 -4.59 -17.48 4.44
C LEU A 55 -4.05 -18.90 4.63
N ASN A 56 -2.89 -19.05 5.25
CA ASN A 56 -2.29 -20.36 5.54
C ASN A 56 -3.13 -21.16 6.54
N ALA A 57 -3.66 -20.51 7.58
CA ALA A 57 -4.55 -21.14 8.55
C ALA A 57 -5.84 -21.67 7.91
N GLN A 58 -6.41 -20.93 6.95
CA GLN A 58 -7.58 -21.40 6.19
C GLN A 58 -7.26 -22.61 5.30
N VAL A 59 -6.03 -22.71 4.78
CA VAL A 59 -5.63 -23.83 3.91
C VAL A 59 -5.43 -25.13 4.71
N GLU A 60 -4.87 -25.05 5.92
CA GLU A 60 -4.74 -26.21 6.81
C GLU A 60 -6.10 -26.77 7.25
N GLU A 61 -7.04 -25.92 7.65
CA GLU A 61 -8.41 -26.35 8.02
C GLU A 61 -9.16 -27.03 6.85
N LEU A 62 -8.92 -26.60 5.62
CA LEU A 62 -9.50 -27.22 4.43
C LEU A 62 -8.87 -28.58 4.11
N ALA A 63 -7.57 -28.75 4.36
CA ALA A 63 -6.86 -30.01 4.10
C ALA A 63 -7.31 -31.13 5.05
N ASP A 64 -7.54 -30.80 6.32
CA ASP A 64 -8.04 -31.76 7.33
C ASP A 64 -9.51 -32.17 7.11
N SER A 65 -10.27 -31.39 6.33
CA SER A 65 -11.65 -31.68 5.96
C SER A 65 -11.80 -32.59 4.72
N GLN A 66 -10.71 -32.78 3.96
CA GLN A 66 -10.68 -33.58 2.72
C GLN A 66 -9.92 -34.92 2.87
N ALA A 67 -9.44 -35.25 4.07
CA ALA A 67 -8.77 -36.52 4.41
C ALA A 67 -9.70 -37.44 5.23
#